data_AF-A0A959PCU1-F1
#
_entry.id   AF-A0A959PCU1-F1
#
_cell.length_a   1.000
_cell.length_b   1.000
_cell.length_c   1.000
_cell.angle_alpha   90.00
_cell.angle_beta   90.00
_cell.angle_gamma   90.00
#
_symmetry.space_group_name_H-M   'P 1'
#
loop_
_entity.id
_entity.type
_entity.pdbx_description
1 polymer ?
#
loop_
_entity_poly.entity_id
_entity_poly.type
_entity_poly.pdbx_seq_one_letter_code
_entity_poly.pdbx_strand_id
1 'polypeptide(L)'
;MFRNVNLKDALIREKEITREQGAMRFVYQVFNLLNDEVYADHDILKRVHTRSEGKSYPNIQVALLDEERIFTLDEIRNICVKYRLRFLDAALLKSEIPHEAIAQIKTFERKHGCQIQQFRVIAPSEMFQLEDCDKDPLLFVELESGIFYLIHQWGSDMSWYRKLVMFPFRSFVSLILTIVTTSTVLSLLVPTSFVTSQSGSPGLARFAFFLWAFVSIVAVVSYVGLAFFKSTSSAQWNSPFFKQNF
;
A
#
# COMPACT_ATOMS: atom_id res chain seq x y z
N MET A 1 50.00 -52.74 36.10
CA MET A 1 50.46 -51.65 36.98
C MET A 1 49.39 -50.56 36.94
N PHE A 2 48.51 -50.51 37.95
CA PHE A 2 47.40 -49.56 37.96
C PHE A 2 47.93 -48.19 38.38
N ARG A 3 47.78 -47.19 37.50
CA ARG A 3 48.22 -45.82 37.72
C ARG A 3 47.29 -45.18 38.76
N ASN A 4 47.83 -44.64 39.85
CA ASN A 4 47.03 -43.89 40.82
C ASN A 4 46.32 -42.74 40.10
N VAL A 5 44.99 -42.80 40.03
CA VAL A 5 44.17 -41.77 39.40
C VAL A 5 43.83 -40.73 40.47
N ASN A 6 44.22 -39.48 40.24
CA ASN A 6 43.82 -38.36 41.07
C ASN A 6 42.34 -38.05 40.81
N LEU A 7 41.49 -38.37 41.79
CA LEU A 7 40.03 -38.22 41.71
C LEU A 7 39.59 -36.78 41.41
N LYS A 8 40.36 -35.78 41.87
CA LYS A 8 40.09 -34.37 41.59
C LYS A 8 40.24 -34.05 40.10
N ASP A 9 41.28 -34.57 39.46
CA ASP A 9 41.55 -34.34 38.04
C ASP A 9 40.53 -35.08 37.15
N ALA A 10 40.03 -36.24 37.61
CA ALA A 10 38.95 -36.97 36.94
C ALA A 10 37.61 -36.20 36.98
N LEU A 11 37.25 -35.63 38.14
CA LEU A 11 36.06 -34.79 38.31
C LEU A 11 36.10 -33.51 37.45
N ILE A 12 37.27 -32.88 37.33
CA ILE A 12 37.44 -31.69 36.47
C ILE A 12 37.19 -32.04 35.00
N ARG A 13 37.72 -33.17 34.52
CA ARG A 13 37.46 -33.63 33.14
C ARG A 13 36.00 -33.95 32.89
N GLU A 14 35.33 -34.60 33.82
CA GLU A 14 33.90 -34.93 33.69
C GLU A 14 33.03 -33.66 33.67
N LYS A 15 33.39 -32.66 34.48
CA LYS A 15 32.77 -31.33 34.47
C LYS A 15 33.00 -30.59 33.15
N GLU A 16 34.20 -30.67 32.57
CA GLU A 16 34.51 -30.11 31.25
C GLU A 16 33.69 -30.77 30.15
N ILE A 17 33.61 -32.10 30.12
CA ILE A 17 32.78 -32.86 29.17
C ILE A 17 31.30 -32.47 29.30
N THR A 18 30.78 -32.39 30.52
CA THR A 18 29.37 -31.99 30.77
C THR A 18 29.11 -30.55 30.32
N ARG A 19 30.10 -29.66 30.52
CA ARG A 19 30.02 -28.26 30.07
C ARG A 19 30.04 -28.15 28.55
N GLU A 20 30.88 -28.92 27.86
CA GLU A 20 30.92 -28.98 26.41
C GLU A 20 29.62 -29.55 25.82
N GLN A 21 29.07 -30.61 26.42
CA GLN A 21 27.78 -31.18 26.03
C GLN A 21 26.63 -30.19 26.25
N GLY A 22 26.62 -29.47 27.38
CA GLY A 22 25.65 -28.41 27.65
C GLY A 22 25.76 -27.25 26.67
N ALA A 23 26.98 -26.84 26.31
CA ALA A 23 27.24 -25.82 25.31
C ALA A 23 26.77 -26.28 23.92
N MET A 24 27.09 -27.51 23.51
CA MET A 24 26.61 -28.11 22.26
C MET A 24 25.08 -28.17 22.20
N ARG A 25 24.42 -28.59 23.29
CA ARG A 25 22.96 -28.61 23.38
C ARG A 25 22.35 -27.23 23.24
N PHE A 26 22.95 -26.22 23.89
CA PHE A 26 22.51 -24.84 23.77
C PHE A 26 22.67 -24.33 22.33
N VAL A 27 23.83 -24.54 21.71
CA VAL A 27 24.08 -24.16 20.31
C VAL A 27 23.07 -24.82 19.38
N TYR A 28 22.79 -26.11 19.56
CA TYR A 28 21.79 -26.83 18.77
C TYR A 28 20.37 -26.27 18.98
N GLN A 29 20.02 -25.91 20.22
CA GLN A 29 18.73 -25.31 20.53
C GLN A 29 18.57 -23.93 19.88
N VAL A 30 19.60 -23.08 19.94
CA VAL A 30 19.62 -21.77 19.28
C VAL A 30 19.53 -21.92 17.77
N PHE A 31 20.29 -22.88 17.21
CA PHE A 31 20.25 -23.16 15.77
C PHE A 31 18.86 -23.58 15.32
N ASN A 32 18.19 -24.48 16.04
CA ASN A 32 16.83 -24.90 15.72
C ASN A 32 15.84 -23.73 15.81
N LEU A 33 15.94 -22.90 16.85
CA LEU A 33 15.08 -21.73 17.01
C LEU A 33 15.23 -20.74 15.83
N LEU A 34 16.47 -20.45 15.42
CA LEU A 34 16.75 -19.60 14.26
C LEU A 34 16.22 -20.22 12.97
N ASN A 35 16.38 -21.53 12.80
CA ASN A 35 15.92 -22.24 11.61
C ASN A 35 14.39 -22.20 11.50
N ASP A 36 13.68 -22.40 12.61
CA ASP A 36 12.22 -22.28 12.68
C ASP A 36 11.75 -20.85 12.33
N GLU A 37 12.48 -19.82 12.76
CA GLU A 37 12.17 -18.44 12.39
C GLU A 37 12.35 -18.18 10.88
N VAL A 38 13.43 -18.69 10.28
CA VAL A 38 13.70 -18.56 8.84
C VAL A 38 12.64 -19.30 8.02
N TYR A 39 12.22 -20.50 8.45
CA TYR A 39 11.14 -21.23 7.79
C TYR A 39 9.81 -20.48 7.85
N ALA A 40 9.47 -19.89 9.00
CA ALA A 40 8.25 -19.10 9.15
C ALA A 40 8.25 -17.87 8.23
N ASP A 41 9.37 -17.15 8.13
CA ASP A 41 9.51 -15.98 7.26
C ASP A 41 9.35 -16.38 5.78
N HIS A 42 9.98 -17.48 5.36
CA HIS A 42 9.87 -17.98 4.00
C HIS A 42 8.44 -18.46 3.67
N ASP A 43 7.75 -19.10 4.61
CA ASP A 43 6.36 -19.52 4.42
C ASP A 43 5.42 -18.32 4.29
N ILE A 44 5.57 -17.29 5.12
CA ILE A 44 4.81 -16.04 5.01
C ILE A 44 5.07 -15.40 3.64
N LEU A 45 6.33 -15.24 3.22
CA LEU A 45 6.66 -14.67 1.92
C LEU A 45 6.00 -15.44 0.77
N LYS A 46 6.03 -16.77 0.82
CA LYS A 46 5.38 -17.61 -0.18
C LYS A 46 3.87 -17.40 -0.20
N ARG A 47 3.21 -17.33 0.96
CA ARG A 47 1.77 -17.09 1.07
C ARG A 47 1.37 -15.71 0.56
N VAL A 48 2.19 -14.69 0.78
CA VAL A 48 1.89 -13.33 0.33
C VAL A 48 2.00 -13.20 -1.20
N HIS A 49 2.94 -13.89 -1.83
CA HIS A 49 3.10 -13.87 -3.30
C HIS A 49 2.22 -14.90 -4.03
N THR A 50 1.64 -15.85 -3.31
CA THR A 50 0.75 -16.87 -3.89
C THR A 50 -0.70 -16.42 -3.75
N ARG A 51 -1.38 -16.23 -4.88
CA ARG A 51 -2.81 -15.93 -4.87
C ARG A 51 -3.59 -17.06 -4.19
N SER A 52 -4.34 -16.74 -3.16
CA SER A 52 -5.23 -17.71 -2.52
C SER A 52 -6.47 -17.92 -3.38
N GLU A 53 -6.65 -19.13 -3.92
CA GLU A 53 -7.80 -19.50 -4.75
C GLU A 53 -9.08 -19.77 -3.92
N GLY A 54 -8.95 -19.86 -2.59
CA GLY A 54 -10.04 -20.17 -1.67
C GLY A 54 -10.36 -19.05 -0.68
N LYS A 55 -11.66 -18.89 -0.35
CA LYS A 55 -12.12 -18.02 0.75
C LYS A 55 -11.85 -18.70 2.11
N SER A 56 -10.58 -18.82 2.48
CA SER A 56 -10.15 -19.26 3.80
C SER A 56 -9.89 -18.05 4.69
N TYR A 57 -10.82 -17.82 5.63
CA TYR A 57 -10.72 -16.74 6.60
C TYR A 57 -10.07 -17.25 7.88
N PRO A 58 -9.16 -16.48 8.50
CA PRO A 58 -8.56 -16.89 9.76
C PRO A 58 -9.64 -16.87 10.86
N ASN A 59 -9.68 -17.92 11.69
CA ASN A 59 -10.60 -17.99 12.81
C ASN A 59 -10.11 -17.07 13.94
N ILE A 60 -10.54 -15.81 13.92
CA ILE A 60 -10.10 -14.76 14.85
C ILE A 60 -11.31 -14.16 15.54
N GLN A 61 -11.20 -13.95 16.85
CA GLN A 61 -12.21 -13.18 17.60
C GLN A 61 -11.98 -11.68 17.37
N VAL A 62 -12.84 -11.05 16.56
CA VAL A 62 -12.76 -9.61 16.20
C VAL A 62 -12.71 -8.70 17.44
N ALA A 63 -13.32 -9.10 18.56
CA ALA A 63 -13.31 -8.35 19.81
C ALA A 63 -11.92 -8.18 20.46
N LEU A 64 -10.92 -8.98 20.07
CA LEU A 64 -9.54 -8.87 20.54
C LEU A 64 -8.64 -8.00 19.65
N LEU A 65 -9.21 -7.46 18.56
CA LEU A 65 -8.49 -6.65 17.59
C LEU A 65 -8.63 -5.17 17.92
N ASP A 66 -7.66 -4.41 17.45
CA ASP A 66 -7.66 -2.96 17.53
C ASP A 66 -8.68 -2.39 16.54
N GLU A 67 -9.76 -1.78 17.04
CA GLU A 67 -10.84 -1.22 16.23
C GLU A 67 -10.35 -0.14 15.26
N GLU A 68 -9.30 0.61 15.61
CA GLU A 68 -8.75 1.68 14.77
C GLU A 68 -8.09 1.15 13.48
N ARG A 69 -7.78 -0.15 13.43
CA ARG A 69 -7.13 -0.80 12.30
C ARG A 69 -8.08 -1.64 11.46
N ILE A 70 -9.36 -1.66 11.81
CA ILE A 70 -10.40 -2.38 11.07
C ILE A 70 -11.03 -1.41 10.08
N PHE A 71 -11.07 -1.82 8.81
CA PHE A 71 -11.61 -1.03 7.72
C PHE A 71 -12.59 -1.85 6.90
N THR A 72 -13.66 -1.19 6.47
CA THR A 72 -14.60 -1.74 5.50
C THR A 72 -14.12 -1.52 4.07
N LEU A 73 -14.65 -2.32 3.15
CA LEU A 73 -14.37 -2.18 1.72
C LEU A 73 -14.69 -0.77 1.19
N ASP A 74 -15.75 -0.13 1.69
CA ASP A 74 -16.17 1.21 1.25
C ASP A 74 -15.22 2.32 1.73
N GLU A 75 -14.68 2.21 2.94
CA GLU A 75 -13.67 3.14 3.45
C GLU A 75 -12.38 3.05 2.65
N ILE A 76 -11.92 1.83 2.39
CA ILE A 76 -10.76 1.55 1.54
C ILE A 76 -10.98 2.14 0.15
N ARG A 77 -12.14 1.87 -0.46
CA ARG A 77 -12.51 2.41 -1.78
C ARG A 77 -12.45 3.94 -1.79
N ASN A 78 -12.97 4.60 -0.78
CA ASN A 78 -12.96 6.07 -0.69
C ASN A 78 -11.53 6.62 -0.66
N ILE A 79 -10.63 6.01 0.11
CA ILE A 79 -9.22 6.39 0.16
C ILE A 79 -8.55 6.13 -1.20
N CYS A 80 -8.78 4.95 -1.79
CA CYS A 80 -8.21 4.58 -3.08
C CYS A 80 -8.62 5.57 -4.19
N VAL A 81 -9.90 5.96 -4.26
CA VAL A 81 -10.37 6.93 -5.24
C VAL A 81 -9.82 8.33 -4.95
N LYS A 82 -9.73 8.73 -3.68
CA LYS A 82 -9.26 10.07 -3.28
C LYS A 82 -7.81 10.34 -3.65
N TYR A 83 -6.95 9.32 -3.52
CA TYR A 83 -5.50 9.41 -3.74
C TYR A 83 -5.01 8.66 -4.98
N ARG A 84 -5.91 8.12 -5.82
CA ARG A 84 -5.57 7.32 -7.01
C ARG A 84 -4.66 6.13 -6.65
N LEU A 85 -5.07 5.37 -5.64
CA LEU A 85 -4.46 4.12 -5.23
C LEU A 85 -5.30 2.94 -5.75
N ARG A 86 -4.69 1.77 -5.80
CA ARG A 86 -5.37 0.51 -6.13
C ARG A 86 -5.37 -0.39 -4.92
N PHE A 87 -6.44 -1.14 -4.75
CA PHE A 87 -6.56 -2.16 -3.73
C PHE A 87 -6.59 -3.52 -4.44
N LEU A 88 -5.47 -4.24 -4.38
CA LEU A 88 -5.26 -5.48 -5.13
C LEU A 88 -4.69 -6.56 -4.21
N ASP A 89 -4.70 -7.78 -4.71
CA ASP A 89 -4.02 -8.91 -4.05
C ASP A 89 -2.52 -8.62 -3.93
N ALA A 90 -1.92 -8.95 -2.78
CA ALA A 90 -0.49 -8.80 -2.57
C ALA A 90 0.33 -9.61 -3.58
N ALA A 91 -0.22 -10.71 -4.10
CA ALA A 91 0.41 -11.53 -5.14
C ALA A 91 0.65 -10.79 -6.47
N LEU A 92 -0.07 -9.68 -6.71
CA LEU A 92 0.12 -8.84 -7.91
C LEU A 92 1.21 -7.77 -7.72
N LEU A 93 1.68 -7.59 -6.48
CA LEU A 93 2.74 -6.64 -6.18
C LEU A 93 4.06 -7.14 -6.78
N LYS A 94 4.75 -6.26 -7.50
CA LYS A 94 6.07 -6.58 -8.07
C LYS A 94 7.22 -6.13 -7.19
N SER A 95 7.01 -5.09 -6.37
CA SER A 95 7.98 -4.63 -5.39
C SER A 95 8.11 -5.65 -4.26
N GLU A 96 9.31 -5.79 -3.72
CA GLU A 96 9.55 -6.63 -2.55
C GLU A 96 8.80 -6.10 -1.31
N ILE A 97 8.41 -7.04 -0.44
CA ILE A 97 7.79 -6.73 0.84
C ILE A 97 8.89 -6.68 1.89
N PRO A 98 9.03 -5.57 2.63
CA PRO A 98 10.11 -5.41 3.60
C PRO A 98 9.97 -6.41 4.74
N HIS A 99 11.11 -6.76 5.34
CA HIS A 99 11.16 -7.69 6.47
C HIS A 99 10.33 -7.21 7.66
N GLU A 100 10.17 -5.89 7.83
CA GLU A 100 9.31 -5.29 8.86
C GLU A 100 7.85 -5.73 8.73
N ALA A 101 7.31 -5.77 7.50
CA ALA A 101 5.95 -6.24 7.26
C ALA A 101 5.80 -7.73 7.61
N ILE A 102 6.80 -8.55 7.26
CA ILE A 102 6.83 -9.99 7.59
C ILE A 102 6.85 -10.19 9.11
N ALA A 103 7.68 -9.42 9.83
CA ALA A 103 7.75 -9.46 11.28
C ALA A 103 6.42 -9.08 11.95
N GLN A 104 5.69 -8.09 11.39
CA GLN A 104 4.36 -7.71 11.87
C GLN A 104 3.32 -8.81 11.62
N ILE A 105 3.31 -9.44 10.44
CA ILE A 105 2.44 -10.59 10.14
C ILE A 105 2.71 -11.72 11.15
N LYS A 106 3.98 -12.08 11.36
CA LYS A 106 4.39 -13.12 12.30
C LYS A 106 3.95 -12.82 13.74
N THR A 107 4.09 -11.56 14.16
CA THR A 107 3.66 -11.11 15.50
C THR A 107 2.14 -11.22 15.64
N PHE A 108 1.40 -10.83 14.60
CA PHE A 108 -0.05 -10.95 14.56
C PHE A 108 -0.50 -12.42 14.61
N GLU A 109 0.08 -13.29 13.78
CA GLU A 109 -0.23 -14.73 13.76
C GLU A 109 0.06 -15.40 15.12
N ARG A 110 1.20 -15.08 15.76
CA ARG A 110 1.55 -15.57 17.09
C ARG A 110 0.58 -15.08 18.17
N LYS A 111 0.16 -13.81 18.12
CA LYS A 111 -0.74 -13.21 19.12
C LYS A 111 -2.15 -13.81 19.06
N HIS A 112 -2.65 -14.08 17.87
CA HIS A 112 -4.02 -14.56 17.65
C HIS A 112 -4.11 -16.07 17.40
N GLY A 113 -2.98 -16.77 17.30
CA GLY A 113 -2.95 -18.22 17.10
C GLY A 113 -3.55 -18.67 15.77
N CYS A 114 -3.44 -17.84 14.73
CA CYS A 114 -4.07 -18.05 13.43
C CYS A 114 -3.06 -17.99 12.29
N GLN A 115 -3.39 -18.60 11.16
CA GLN A 115 -2.63 -18.46 9.91
C GLN A 115 -3.42 -17.64 8.89
N ILE A 116 -2.80 -16.58 8.39
CA ILE A 116 -3.37 -15.70 7.39
C ILE A 116 -3.02 -16.20 5.99
N GLN A 117 -4.01 -16.24 5.10
CA GLN A 117 -3.79 -16.66 3.70
C GLN A 117 -4.15 -15.58 2.69
N GLN A 118 -4.93 -14.56 3.08
CA GLN A 118 -5.45 -13.54 2.17
C GLN A 118 -4.84 -12.19 2.50
N PHE A 119 -3.89 -11.79 1.67
CA PHE A 119 -3.20 -10.52 1.78
C PHE A 119 -3.66 -9.59 0.67
N ARG A 120 -3.95 -8.34 1.02
CA ARG A 120 -4.26 -7.30 0.05
C ARG A 120 -3.41 -6.08 0.33
N VAL A 121 -3.05 -5.37 -0.73
CA VAL A 121 -2.22 -4.19 -0.64
C VAL A 121 -2.96 -3.02 -1.26
N ILE A 122 -2.99 -1.89 -0.56
CA ILE A 122 -3.26 -0.60 -1.17
C ILE A 122 -1.93 -0.04 -1.63
N ALA A 123 -1.77 0.19 -2.94
CA ALA A 123 -0.57 0.82 -3.47
C ALA A 123 -0.88 1.69 -4.70
N PRO A 124 -0.02 2.68 -5.02
CA PRO A 124 -0.05 3.37 -6.30
C PRO A 124 0.06 2.39 -7.48
N SER A 125 -0.51 2.78 -8.62
CA SER A 125 -0.51 1.94 -9.83
C SER A 125 0.90 1.59 -10.33
N GLU A 126 1.89 2.40 -10.00
CA GLU A 126 3.29 2.25 -10.42
C GLU A 126 3.99 1.08 -9.73
N MET A 127 3.65 0.77 -8.47
CA MET A 127 4.24 -0.35 -7.69
C MET A 127 3.88 -1.74 -8.22
N PHE A 128 2.79 -1.82 -8.98
CA PHE A 128 2.40 -3.05 -9.67
C PHE A 128 3.15 -3.23 -11.00
N GLN A 129 3.92 -2.22 -11.43
CA GLN A 129 4.66 -2.24 -12.70
C GLN A 129 6.17 -2.27 -12.51
N LEU A 130 6.64 -1.45 -11.57
CA LEU A 130 8.04 -1.21 -11.28
C LEU A 130 8.36 -1.74 -9.89
N GLU A 131 9.53 -2.36 -9.79
CA GLU A 131 10.09 -2.92 -8.56
C GLU A 131 10.63 -1.79 -7.64
N ASP A 132 11.28 -0.78 -8.24
CA ASP A 132 11.90 0.35 -7.53
C ASP A 132 10.95 1.54 -7.30
N CYS A 133 9.77 1.31 -6.72
CA CYS A 133 8.84 2.39 -6.40
C CYS A 133 8.76 2.64 -4.89
N ASP A 134 9.42 3.71 -4.42
CA ASP A 134 9.40 4.13 -3.01
C ASP A 134 8.13 4.94 -2.68
N LYS A 135 6.97 4.29 -2.72
CA LYS A 135 5.71 4.90 -2.26
C LYS A 135 5.15 4.13 -1.08
N ASP A 136 4.08 4.62 -0.46
CA ASP A 136 3.46 4.04 0.74
C ASP A 136 2.45 2.92 0.43
N PRO A 137 2.83 1.64 0.40
CA PRO A 137 1.87 0.56 0.48
C PRO A 137 1.34 0.40 1.90
N LEU A 138 0.07 0.02 1.94
CA LEU A 138 -0.60 -0.44 3.15
C LEU A 138 -0.95 -1.90 2.95
N LEU A 139 -0.50 -2.77 3.85
CA LEU A 139 -0.82 -4.19 3.84
C LEU A 139 -2.00 -4.47 4.74
N PHE A 140 -3.00 -5.08 4.12
CA PHE A 140 -4.23 -5.52 4.74
C PHE A 140 -4.34 -7.03 4.73
N VAL A 141 -5.11 -7.52 5.69
CA VAL A 141 -5.57 -8.90 5.75
C VAL A 141 -7.07 -8.92 5.73
N GLU A 142 -7.63 -9.80 4.91
CA GLU A 142 -9.06 -10.03 4.86
C GLU A 142 -9.45 -10.94 6.05
N LEU A 143 -10.15 -10.37 7.03
CA LEU A 143 -10.62 -11.12 8.21
C LEU A 143 -11.89 -11.90 7.88
N GLU A 144 -12.83 -11.21 7.25
CA GLU A 144 -14.11 -11.74 6.78
C GLU A 144 -14.45 -11.05 5.45
N SER A 145 -15.50 -11.50 4.77
CA SER A 145 -15.93 -10.93 3.50
C SER A 145 -16.24 -9.43 3.61
N GLY A 146 -15.29 -8.59 3.18
CA GLY A 146 -15.43 -7.12 3.15
C GLY A 146 -14.93 -6.38 4.39
N ILE A 147 -14.37 -7.10 5.38
CA ILE A 147 -13.71 -6.52 6.56
C ILE A 147 -12.22 -6.79 6.48
N PHE A 148 -11.44 -5.72 6.55
CA PHE A 148 -10.00 -5.75 6.38
C PHE A 148 -9.29 -5.19 7.61
N TYR A 149 -8.18 -5.82 7.99
CA TYR A 149 -7.34 -5.35 9.09
C TYR A 149 -6.01 -4.83 8.54
N LEU A 150 -5.63 -3.62 8.96
CA LEU A 150 -4.34 -3.02 8.61
C LEU A 150 -3.23 -3.63 9.48
N ILE A 151 -2.33 -4.37 8.84
CA ILE A 151 -1.16 -4.94 9.53
C ILE A 151 -0.05 -3.92 9.64
N HIS A 152 0.35 -3.35 8.50
CA HIS A 152 1.52 -2.50 8.44
C HIS A 152 1.46 -1.52 7.26
N GLN A 153 2.12 -0.38 7.44
CA GLN A 153 2.40 0.61 6.42
C GLN A 153 3.92 0.77 6.38
N TRP A 154 4.50 0.70 5.19
CA TRP A 154 5.91 1.01 4.97
C TRP A 154 6.02 2.00 3.81
N GLY A 155 7.15 2.69 3.69
CA GLY A 155 7.36 3.73 2.67
C GLY A 155 7.54 5.12 3.26
N SER A 156 7.66 6.11 2.36
CA SER A 156 7.79 7.52 2.72
C SER A 156 6.48 8.27 2.48
N ASP A 157 5.99 8.97 3.51
CA ASP A 157 4.68 9.62 3.51
C ASP A 157 4.37 10.39 2.22
N MET A 158 3.17 10.13 1.67
CA MET A 158 2.68 10.81 0.49
C MET A 158 2.58 12.33 0.70
N SER A 159 3.13 13.09 -0.24
CA SER A 159 3.08 14.54 -0.21
C SER A 159 1.65 15.11 -0.19
N TRP A 160 1.41 16.09 0.68
CA TRP A 160 0.08 16.68 0.92
C TRP A 160 -0.58 17.25 -0.35
N TYR A 161 0.22 17.79 -1.28
CA TYR A 161 -0.26 18.40 -2.53
C TYR A 161 -0.78 17.36 -3.54
N ARG A 162 -0.43 16.08 -3.39
CA ARG A 162 -0.91 15.01 -4.27
C ARG A 162 -2.44 14.93 -4.31
N LYS A 163 -3.09 15.22 -3.18
CA LYS A 163 -4.56 15.27 -3.08
C LYS A 163 -5.16 16.30 -4.04
N LEU A 164 -4.51 17.44 -4.23
CA LEU A 164 -4.96 18.52 -5.11
C LEU A 164 -4.74 18.15 -6.57
N VAL A 165 -3.54 17.67 -6.91
CA VAL A 165 -3.16 17.28 -8.28
C VAL A 165 -4.03 16.12 -8.79
N MET A 166 -4.40 15.18 -7.91
CA MET A 166 -5.20 14.01 -8.28
C MET A 166 -6.71 14.27 -8.32
N PHE A 167 -7.19 15.40 -7.77
CA PHE A 167 -8.61 15.76 -7.73
C PHE A 167 -9.34 15.73 -9.09
N PRO A 168 -8.82 16.34 -10.18
CA PRO A 168 -9.48 16.29 -11.49
C PRO A 168 -9.67 14.86 -12.01
N PHE A 169 -8.81 13.92 -11.61
CA PHE A 169 -8.81 12.55 -12.11
C PHE A 169 -9.72 11.58 -11.34
N ARG A 170 -10.43 12.06 -10.32
CA ARG A 170 -11.31 11.21 -9.49
C ARG A 170 -12.54 10.73 -10.25
N SER A 171 -13.22 11.65 -10.91
CA SER A 171 -14.46 11.41 -11.66
C SER A 171 -14.58 12.41 -12.80
N PHE A 172 -15.43 12.10 -13.79
CA PHE A 172 -15.74 13.02 -14.87
C PHE A 172 -16.33 14.35 -14.37
N VAL A 173 -17.15 14.29 -13.30
CA VAL A 173 -17.72 15.48 -12.65
C VAL A 173 -16.63 16.33 -12.01
N SER A 174 -15.67 15.72 -11.31
CA SER A 174 -14.53 16.43 -10.70
C SER A 174 -13.67 17.12 -11.77
N LEU A 175 -13.48 16.47 -12.92
CA LEU A 175 -12.78 17.05 -14.06
C LEU A 175 -13.50 18.32 -14.57
N ILE A 176 -14.80 18.24 -14.85
CA ILE A 176 -15.57 19.41 -15.30
C ILE A 176 -15.49 20.54 -14.27
N LEU A 177 -15.66 20.22 -12.99
CA LEU A 177 -15.57 21.21 -11.92
C LEU A 177 -14.21 21.91 -11.92
N THR A 178 -13.11 21.17 -12.08
CA THR A 178 -11.77 21.78 -12.14
C THR A 178 -11.57 22.67 -13.37
N ILE A 179 -12.14 22.31 -14.52
CA ILE A 179 -12.07 23.15 -15.72
C ILE A 179 -12.84 24.46 -15.48
N VAL A 180 -14.04 24.37 -14.93
CA VAL A 180 -14.85 25.56 -14.61
C VAL A 180 -14.12 26.44 -13.59
N THR A 181 -13.61 25.89 -12.49
CA THR A 181 -12.89 26.69 -11.49
C THR A 181 -11.62 27.32 -12.06
N THR A 182 -10.87 26.59 -12.88
CA THR A 182 -9.62 27.09 -13.47
C THR A 182 -9.90 28.20 -14.49
N SER A 183 -10.92 28.02 -15.34
CA SER A 183 -11.34 29.05 -16.29
C SER A 183 -11.88 30.31 -15.60
N THR A 184 -12.63 30.16 -14.50
CA THR A 184 -13.07 31.29 -13.67
C THR A 184 -11.88 32.02 -13.04
N VAL A 185 -10.94 31.30 -12.43
CA VAL A 185 -9.74 31.89 -11.82
C VAL A 185 -8.90 32.61 -12.87
N LEU A 186 -8.68 32.00 -14.05
CA LEU A 186 -7.97 32.63 -15.15
C LEU A 186 -8.66 33.91 -15.61
N SER A 187 -9.98 33.89 -15.73
CA SER A 187 -10.76 35.08 -16.11
C SER A 187 -10.72 36.21 -15.07
N LEU A 188 -10.48 35.91 -13.79
CA LEU A 188 -10.37 36.90 -12.72
C LEU A 188 -8.95 37.45 -12.59
N LEU A 189 -7.92 36.61 -12.82
CA LEU A 189 -6.51 37.02 -12.73
C LEU A 189 -6.07 37.90 -13.89
N VAL A 190 -6.65 37.73 -15.08
CA VAL A 190 -6.29 38.54 -16.26
C VAL A 190 -6.82 39.97 -16.11
N PRO A 191 -5.95 41.00 -16.14
CA PRO A 191 -6.37 42.39 -16.06
C PRO A 191 -7.33 42.78 -17.18
N THR A 192 -8.31 43.64 -16.89
CA THR A 192 -9.30 44.11 -17.88
C THR A 192 -8.67 44.76 -19.09
N SER A 193 -7.52 45.39 -18.92
CA SER A 193 -6.75 46.03 -20.00
C SER A 193 -6.32 45.06 -21.10
N PHE A 194 -6.12 43.78 -20.78
CA PHE A 194 -5.80 42.74 -21.78
C PHE A 194 -7.06 42.16 -22.45
N VAL A 195 -8.21 42.22 -21.77
CA VAL A 195 -9.45 41.60 -22.25
C VAL A 195 -10.25 42.54 -23.14
N THR A 196 -10.32 43.83 -22.80
CA THR A 196 -10.99 44.83 -23.63
C THR A 196 -10.32 46.19 -23.49
N SER A 197 -10.08 46.84 -24.63
CA SER A 197 -9.61 48.22 -24.72
C SER A 197 -10.76 49.23 -24.85
N GLN A 198 -12.02 48.76 -24.97
CA GLN A 198 -13.19 49.60 -25.20
C GLN A 198 -13.96 49.91 -23.92
N SER A 199 -14.51 51.12 -23.83
CA SER A 199 -15.32 51.69 -22.75
C SER A 199 -16.74 51.10 -22.63
N GLY A 200 -16.97 49.88 -23.12
CA GLY A 200 -18.22 49.15 -22.97
C GLY A 200 -18.39 48.55 -21.58
N SER A 201 -19.42 47.70 -21.38
CA SER A 201 -19.65 47.03 -20.10
C SER A 201 -18.54 46.00 -19.80
N PRO A 202 -17.64 46.23 -18.83
CA PRO A 202 -16.49 45.35 -18.58
C PRO A 202 -16.89 43.95 -18.10
N GLY A 203 -18.10 43.80 -17.53
CA GLY A 203 -18.65 42.51 -17.11
C GLY A 203 -18.93 41.56 -18.27
N LEU A 204 -19.52 42.04 -19.37
CA LEU A 204 -19.85 41.22 -20.53
C LEU A 204 -18.57 40.71 -21.22
N ALA A 205 -17.57 41.58 -21.37
CA ALA A 205 -16.28 41.22 -21.96
C ALA A 205 -15.55 40.15 -21.12
N ARG A 206 -15.56 40.27 -19.79
CA ARG A 206 -15.02 39.25 -18.88
C ARG A 206 -15.76 37.93 -18.99
N PHE A 207 -17.08 37.94 -19.06
CA PHE A 207 -17.86 36.72 -19.23
C PHE A 207 -17.59 36.03 -20.57
N ALA A 208 -17.47 36.80 -21.66
CA ALA A 208 -17.10 36.28 -22.97
C ALA A 208 -15.68 35.67 -22.94
N PHE A 209 -14.73 36.32 -22.27
CA PHE A 209 -13.38 35.79 -22.07
C PHE A 209 -13.38 34.48 -21.27
N PHE A 210 -14.18 34.40 -20.20
CA PHE A 210 -14.38 33.16 -19.45
C PHE A 210 -14.87 32.02 -20.35
N LEU A 211 -15.86 32.25 -21.22
CA LEU A 211 -16.36 31.21 -22.14
C LEU A 211 -15.28 30.74 -23.12
N TRP A 212 -14.50 31.67 -23.68
CA TRP A 212 -13.37 31.33 -24.57
C TRP A 212 -12.28 30.54 -23.84
N ALA A 213 -11.93 30.96 -22.61
CA ALA A 213 -10.97 30.24 -21.77
C ALA A 213 -11.49 28.84 -21.38
N PHE A 214 -12.79 28.71 -21.09
CA PHE A 214 -13.39 27.41 -20.82
C PHE A 214 -13.27 26.48 -22.02
N VAL A 215 -13.67 26.93 -23.22
CA VAL A 215 -13.58 26.11 -24.45
C VAL A 215 -12.14 25.72 -24.76
N SER A 216 -11.18 26.64 -24.62
CA SER A 216 -9.76 26.33 -24.89
C SER A 216 -9.19 25.30 -23.91
N ILE A 217 -9.50 25.43 -22.62
CA ILE A 217 -9.07 24.45 -21.60
C ILE A 217 -9.74 23.09 -21.86
N VAL A 218 -11.02 23.05 -22.20
CA VAL A 218 -11.71 21.80 -22.58
C VAL A 218 -11.01 21.13 -23.76
N ALA A 219 -10.65 21.89 -24.80
CA ALA A 219 -9.96 21.34 -25.97
C ALA A 219 -8.60 20.72 -25.60
N VAL A 220 -7.78 21.43 -24.82
CA VAL A 220 -6.47 20.94 -24.35
C VAL A 220 -6.64 19.71 -23.47
N VAL A 221 -7.57 19.74 -22.50
CA VAL A 221 -7.82 18.61 -21.60
C VAL A 221 -8.36 17.41 -22.36
N SER A 222 -9.17 17.60 -23.40
CA SER A 222 -9.68 16.51 -24.24
C SER A 222 -8.56 15.89 -25.08
N TYR A 223 -7.65 16.70 -25.62
CA TYR A 223 -6.48 16.21 -26.35
C TYR A 223 -5.54 15.40 -25.45
N VAL A 224 -5.14 15.97 -24.31
CA VAL A 224 -4.34 15.26 -23.29
C VAL A 224 -5.10 14.03 -22.77
N GLY A 225 -6.41 14.18 -22.61
CA GLY A 225 -7.45 13.16 -22.47
C GLY A 225 -7.16 11.92 -23.29
N LEU A 226 -7.34 12.06 -24.59
CA LEU A 226 -7.21 10.97 -25.55
C LEU A 226 -5.77 10.46 -25.66
N ALA A 227 -4.77 11.34 -25.54
CA ALA A 227 -3.37 10.95 -25.68
C ALA A 227 -2.81 10.16 -24.48
N PHE A 228 -3.26 10.48 -23.26
CA PHE A 228 -2.63 9.96 -22.03
C PHE A 228 -3.58 9.30 -21.03
N PHE A 229 -4.91 9.45 -21.15
CA PHE A 229 -5.81 8.91 -20.13
C PHE A 229 -5.99 7.39 -20.25
N LYS A 230 -5.39 6.70 -19.28
CA LYS A 230 -5.95 5.50 -18.68
C LYS A 230 -7.07 5.92 -17.71
N SER A 231 -8.24 5.30 -17.82
CA SER A 231 -9.53 5.52 -17.13
C SER A 231 -9.55 6.17 -15.71
N THR A 232 -10.73 6.66 -15.30
CA THR A 232 -10.94 7.36 -14.02
C THR A 232 -10.57 6.51 -12.81
N SER A 233 -10.19 7.16 -11.70
CA SER A 233 -9.82 6.44 -10.46
C SER A 233 -10.97 5.57 -9.91
N SER A 234 -12.22 6.00 -10.08
CA SER A 234 -13.41 5.25 -9.67
C SER A 234 -13.60 3.92 -10.41
N ALA A 235 -13.04 3.78 -11.62
CA ALA A 235 -13.13 2.55 -12.41
C ALA A 235 -11.92 1.63 -12.18
N GLN A 236 -10.76 2.19 -11.84
CA GLN A 236 -9.49 1.44 -11.78
C GLN A 236 -9.13 0.87 -10.40
N TRP A 237 -9.77 1.34 -9.32
CA TRP A 237 -9.31 1.04 -7.96
C TRP A 237 -9.27 -0.46 -7.61
N ASN A 238 -10.15 -1.28 -8.20
CA ASN A 238 -10.24 -2.75 -7.97
C ASN A 238 -10.02 -3.57 -9.26
N SER A 239 -9.46 -2.97 -10.31
CA SER A 239 -9.22 -3.69 -11.57
C SER A 239 -7.81 -4.28 -11.57
N PRO A 240 -7.64 -5.61 -11.74
CA PRO A 240 -6.31 -6.21 -11.87
C PRO A 240 -5.67 -5.85 -13.23
N PHE A 241 -6.47 -5.49 -14.23
CA PHE A 241 -6.01 -5.16 -15.57
C PHE A 241 -5.57 -3.70 -15.71
N PHE A 242 -4.45 -3.45 -16.38
CA PHE A 242 -3.85 -2.12 -16.50
C PHE A 242 -4.22 -1.38 -17.80
N LYS A 243 -4.49 -2.11 -18.88
CA LYS A 243 -4.97 -1.58 -20.16
C LYS A 243 -6.36 -2.14 -20.40
N GLN A 244 -7.38 -1.31 -20.24
CA GLN A 244 -8.60 -1.49 -21.02
C GLN A 244 -8.29 -0.82 -22.36
N ASN A 245 -7.99 -1.63 -23.38
CA ASN A 245 -7.96 -1.12 -24.74
C ASN A 245 -9.39 -0.66 -25.04
N PHE A 246 -9.55 0.64 -25.28
CA PHE A 246 -10.71 1.16 -25.97
C PHE A 246 -10.62 0.78 -27.44
#